data_AF-A0A815TUM5-F1
#
_entry.id   AF-A0A815TUM5-F1
#
_cell.length_a   1.000
_cell.length_b   1.000
_cell.length_c   1.000
_cell.angle_alpha   90.00
_cell.angle_beta   90.00
_cell.angle_gamma   90.00
#
_symmetry.space_group_name_H-M   'P 1'
#
loop_
_entity.id
_entity.type
_entity.pdbx_description
1 polymer ?
#
loop_
_entity_poly.entity_id
_entity_poly.type
_entity_poly.pdbx_seq_one_letter_code
_entity_poly.pdbx_strand_id
1 'polypeptide(L)'
;RLRQLYQDMQELLKSFNLFKSIPRPTDEHDIQNELISTYCYTALLIVSVTVLMFYMSFFPVTQTVTIKSPSIDMYTQLYKNYSQTLLCPCSTLAIPFEIFIHFYPTYHQICSSHFVMDKWFKYVQSWTKNNNVYTTDFHYTGSNQFQMLQSLCQLINLTIKNALMVFYLTNYISSTVISRQLFEVET
;
A
#
# COMPACT_ATOMS: atom_id res chain seq x y z
N ARG A 1 62.63 -12.42 -22.35
CA ARG A 1 61.68 -12.68 -21.24
C ARG A 1 60.27 -12.97 -21.75
N LEU A 2 59.51 -12.02 -22.31
CA LEU A 2 58.16 -12.31 -22.88
C LEU A 2 58.15 -13.40 -23.97
N ARG A 3 59.16 -13.39 -24.86
CA ARG A 3 59.29 -14.40 -25.94
C ARG A 3 59.62 -15.80 -25.41
N GLN A 4 60.41 -15.92 -24.34
CA GLN A 4 60.70 -17.19 -23.67
C GLN A 4 59.46 -17.73 -22.96
N LEU A 5 58.74 -16.88 -22.19
CA LEU A 5 57.50 -17.28 -21.52
C LEU A 5 56.44 -17.78 -22.51
N TYR A 6 56.36 -17.20 -23.71
CA TYR A 6 55.46 -17.67 -24.76
C TYR A 6 55.86 -19.04 -25.31
N GLN A 7 57.16 -19.27 -25.52
CA GLN A 7 57.68 -20.55 -25.99
C GLN A 7 57.47 -21.66 -24.96
N ASP A 8 57.77 -21.36 -23.69
CA ASP A 8 57.56 -22.29 -22.58
C ASP A 8 56.07 -22.66 -22.44
N MET A 9 55.16 -21.68 -22.57
CA MET A 9 53.72 -21.95 -22.59
C MET A 9 53.29 -22.81 -23.78
N GLN A 10 53.84 -22.58 -24.97
CA GLN A 10 53.51 -23.37 -26.16
C GLN A 10 53.96 -24.82 -26.02
N GLU A 11 55.14 -25.08 -25.45
CA GLU A 11 55.60 -26.44 -25.18
C GLU A 11 54.73 -27.12 -24.12
N LEU A 12 54.38 -26.39 -23.06
CA LEU A 12 53.53 -26.90 -22.00
C LEU A 12 52.13 -27.26 -22.54
N LEU A 13 51.54 -26.41 -23.39
CA LEU A 13 50.27 -26.66 -24.08
C LEU A 13 50.33 -27.85 -25.03
N LYS A 14 51.43 -28.04 -25.77
CA LYS A 14 51.62 -29.20 -26.67
C LYS A 14 51.84 -30.51 -25.92
N SER A 15 52.43 -30.46 -24.74
CA SER A 15 52.71 -31.65 -23.92
C SER A 15 51.55 -32.05 -23.00
N PHE A 16 50.52 -31.22 -22.91
CA PHE A 16 49.37 -31.45 -22.04
C PHE A 16 48.43 -32.50 -22.62
N ASN A 17 48.31 -33.64 -21.92
CA ASN A 17 47.38 -34.72 -22.25
C ASN A 17 46.68 -35.18 -20.96
N LEU A 18 45.40 -34.83 -20.83
CA LEU A 18 44.59 -35.11 -19.65
C LEU A 18 44.13 -36.59 -19.61
N PHE A 19 44.02 -37.23 -20.78
CA PHE A 19 43.50 -38.59 -20.94
C PHE A 19 44.60 -39.63 -21.18
N LYS A 20 45.82 -39.36 -20.70
CA LYS A 20 46.98 -40.22 -20.91
C LYS A 20 46.79 -41.60 -20.26
N SER A 21 46.85 -42.66 -21.06
CA SER A 21 46.74 -44.05 -20.59
C SER A 21 48.03 -44.56 -19.95
N ILE A 22 47.90 -45.46 -18.96
CA ILE A 22 49.02 -46.15 -18.30
C ILE A 22 48.77 -47.67 -18.35
N PRO A 23 49.65 -48.48 -18.97
CA PRO A 23 50.89 -48.12 -19.66
C PRO A 23 50.64 -47.35 -20.97
N ARG A 24 51.67 -46.66 -21.48
CA ARG A 24 51.55 -45.80 -22.67
C ARG A 24 51.16 -46.65 -23.90
N PRO A 25 50.18 -46.21 -24.70
CA PRO A 25 49.79 -46.94 -25.91
C PRO A 25 50.96 -47.04 -26.89
N THR A 26 51.10 -48.19 -27.54
CA THR A 26 52.05 -48.39 -28.64
C THR A 26 51.48 -48.00 -30.00
N ASP A 27 50.14 -47.93 -30.12
CA ASP A 27 49.46 -47.51 -31.33
C ASP A 27 49.43 -45.97 -31.42
N GLU A 28 49.82 -45.44 -32.58
CA GLU A 28 49.82 -44.01 -32.87
C GLU A 28 48.39 -43.45 -32.91
N HIS A 29 47.41 -44.26 -33.30
CA HIS A 29 46.00 -43.86 -33.34
C HIS A 29 45.45 -43.55 -31.94
N ASP A 30 45.81 -44.36 -30.95
CA ASP A 30 45.39 -44.17 -29.56
C ASP A 30 45.98 -42.89 -28.97
N ILE A 31 47.26 -42.60 -29.26
CA ILE A 31 47.92 -41.37 -28.81
C ILE A 31 47.25 -40.12 -29.40
N GLN A 32 46.85 -40.18 -30.68
CA GLN A 32 46.13 -39.06 -31.32
C GLN A 32 44.75 -38.84 -30.70
N ASN A 33 44.02 -39.92 -30.40
CA ASN A 33 42.70 -39.83 -29.75
C ASN A 33 42.78 -39.25 -28.34
N GLU A 34 43.82 -39.57 -27.56
CA GLU A 34 44.03 -38.96 -26.23
C GLU A 34 44.27 -37.45 -26.31
N LEU A 35 45.09 -37.01 -27.28
CA LEU A 35 45.38 -35.59 -27.50
C LEU A 35 44.15 -34.82 -28.00
N ILE A 36 43.44 -35.35 -29.00
CA ILE A 36 42.21 -34.74 -29.52
C ILE A 36 41.15 -34.66 -28.41
N SER A 37 40.97 -35.73 -27.62
CA SER A 37 40.04 -35.72 -26.49
C SER A 37 40.43 -34.67 -25.45
N THR A 38 41.72 -34.50 -25.18
CA THR A 38 42.21 -33.44 -24.28
C THR A 38 41.88 -32.05 -24.81
N TYR A 39 42.14 -31.77 -26.09
CA TYR A 39 41.83 -30.47 -26.69
C TYR A 39 40.33 -30.19 -26.75
N CYS A 40 39.52 -31.17 -27.14
CA CYS A 40 38.06 -31.05 -27.16
C CYS A 40 37.50 -30.82 -25.74
N TYR A 41 37.94 -31.60 -24.75
CA TYR A 41 37.49 -31.46 -23.36
C TYR A 41 37.89 -30.10 -22.78
N THR A 42 39.15 -29.69 -22.94
CA THR A 42 39.63 -28.40 -22.42
C THR A 42 38.94 -27.23 -23.10
N ALA A 43 38.72 -27.27 -24.42
CA ALA A 43 37.95 -26.25 -25.13
C ALA A 43 36.51 -26.18 -24.62
N LEU A 44 35.83 -27.32 -24.48
CA LEU A 44 34.47 -27.38 -23.94
C LEU A 44 34.39 -26.89 -22.48
N LEU A 45 35.39 -27.20 -21.65
CA LEU A 45 35.48 -26.73 -20.27
C LEU A 45 35.65 -25.19 -20.21
N ILE A 46 36.50 -24.63 -21.06
CA ILE A 46 36.66 -23.17 -21.14
C ILE A 46 35.36 -22.51 -21.61
N VAL A 47 34.68 -23.09 -22.61
CA VAL A 47 33.39 -22.59 -23.09
C VAL A 47 32.33 -22.68 -22.00
N SER A 48 32.24 -23.77 -21.25
CA SER A 48 31.24 -23.91 -20.19
C SER A 48 31.49 -22.94 -19.04
N VAL A 49 32.74 -22.77 -18.61
CA VAL A 49 33.12 -21.81 -17.56
C VAL A 49 32.84 -20.37 -18.01
N THR A 50 33.16 -20.02 -19.25
CA THR A 50 32.87 -18.67 -19.78
C THR A 50 31.38 -18.40 -19.85
N VAL A 51 30.56 -19.35 -20.32
CA VAL A 51 29.09 -19.22 -20.31
C VAL A 51 28.55 -19.03 -18.89
N LEU A 52 29.03 -19.80 -17.91
CA LEU A 52 28.64 -19.64 -16.50
C LEU A 52 29.02 -18.27 -15.95
N MET A 53 30.23 -17.80 -16.22
CA MET A 53 30.69 -16.46 -15.79
C MET A 53 29.83 -15.35 -16.39
N PHE A 54 29.52 -15.43 -17.68
CA PHE A 54 28.60 -14.49 -18.32
C PHE A 54 27.22 -14.52 -17.67
N TYR A 55 26.64 -15.71 -17.47
CA TYR A 55 25.35 -15.86 -16.83
C TYR A 55 25.30 -15.20 -15.45
N MET A 56 26.30 -15.45 -14.60
CA MET A 56 26.39 -14.86 -13.27
C MET A 56 26.55 -13.34 -13.30
N SER A 57 27.21 -12.80 -14.33
CA SER A 57 27.36 -11.35 -14.51
C SER A 57 26.06 -10.64 -14.91
N PHE A 58 25.11 -11.35 -15.53
CA PHE A 58 23.81 -10.79 -15.91
C PHE A 58 22.75 -10.90 -14.81
N PHE A 59 23.06 -11.57 -13.70
CA PHE A 59 22.08 -11.74 -12.64
C PHE A 59 21.82 -10.38 -11.94
N PRO A 60 20.60 -9.82 -12.05
CA PRO A 60 20.32 -8.51 -11.50
C PRO A 60 20.37 -8.56 -9.97
N VAL A 61 21.12 -7.63 -9.37
CA VAL A 61 21.15 -7.46 -7.91
C VAL A 61 20.03 -6.50 -7.51
N THR A 62 19.09 -6.96 -6.70
CA THR A 62 18.09 -6.09 -6.09
C THR A 62 18.76 -5.26 -5.00
N GLN A 63 18.57 -3.94 -5.06
CA GLN A 63 19.05 -3.02 -4.04
C GLN A 63 17.88 -2.41 -3.29
N THR A 64 17.94 -2.47 -1.96
CA THR A 64 16.95 -1.84 -1.09
C THR A 64 17.38 -0.41 -0.80
N VAL A 65 16.61 0.57 -1.29
CA VAL A 65 16.82 1.99 -1.00
C VAL A 65 15.85 2.42 0.10
N THR A 66 16.39 2.97 1.19
CA THR A 66 15.58 3.49 2.31
C THR A 66 15.50 5.00 2.24
N ILE A 67 14.29 5.54 2.17
CA ILE A 67 14.03 6.98 2.16
C ILE A 67 13.33 7.36 3.45
N LYS A 68 13.90 8.31 4.20
CA LYS A 68 13.34 8.78 5.48
C LYS A 68 12.32 9.89 5.23
N SER A 69 11.16 9.79 5.88
CA SER A 69 10.10 10.80 5.88
C SER A 69 9.77 11.35 4.48
N PRO A 70 9.30 10.50 3.56
CA PRO A 70 8.99 10.93 2.21
C PRO A 70 7.82 11.94 2.18
N SER A 71 7.83 12.87 1.22
CA SER A 71 6.65 13.67 0.92
C SER A 71 5.58 12.81 0.24
N ILE A 72 4.31 13.24 0.32
CA ILE A 72 3.19 12.53 -0.30
C ILE A 72 3.35 12.40 -1.82
N ASP A 73 3.89 13.43 -2.47
CA ASP A 73 4.16 13.40 -3.92
C ASP A 73 5.24 12.38 -4.28
N MET A 74 6.29 12.29 -3.47
CA MET A 74 7.36 11.30 -3.69
C MET A 74 6.86 9.89 -3.45
N TYR A 75 6.07 9.65 -2.39
CA TYR A 75 5.40 8.36 -2.19
C TYR A 75 4.52 8.00 -3.40
N THR A 76 3.73 8.95 -3.90
CA THR A 76 2.83 8.72 -5.04
C THR A 76 3.60 8.35 -6.31
N GLN A 77 4.73 9.01 -6.55
CA GLN A 77 5.60 8.67 -7.69
C GLN A 77 6.26 7.30 -7.53
N LEU A 78 6.78 6.99 -6.34
CA LEU A 78 7.39 5.68 -6.06
C LEU A 78 6.38 4.55 -6.15
N TYR A 79 5.17 4.75 -5.64
CA TYR A 79 4.10 3.75 -5.69
C TYR A 79 3.69 3.43 -7.13
N LYS A 80 3.65 4.43 -8.03
CA LYS A 80 3.37 4.20 -9.46
C LYS A 80 4.41 3.30 -10.13
N ASN A 81 5.69 3.43 -9.77
CA ASN A 81 6.78 2.72 -10.43
C ASN A 81 7.12 1.39 -9.74
N TYR A 82 6.83 1.25 -8.44
CA TYR A 82 7.30 0.16 -7.59
C TYR A 82 6.22 -0.42 -6.66
N SER A 83 4.93 -0.35 -7.04
CA SER A 83 3.80 -0.76 -6.19
C SER A 83 3.95 -2.15 -5.56
N GLN A 84 4.57 -3.11 -6.26
CA GLN A 84 4.73 -4.49 -5.81
C GLN A 84 5.85 -4.68 -4.77
N THR A 85 6.83 -3.78 -4.73
CA THR A 85 8.03 -3.92 -3.87
C THR A 85 8.20 -2.77 -2.89
N LEU A 86 7.44 -1.68 -3.05
CA LEU A 86 7.48 -0.53 -2.17
C LEU A 86 6.85 -0.85 -0.82
N LEU A 87 7.64 -0.67 0.24
CA LEU A 87 7.16 -0.74 1.62
C LEU A 87 7.27 0.65 2.24
N CYS A 88 6.13 1.20 2.66
CA CYS A 88 6.07 2.47 3.36
C CYS A 88 5.39 2.26 4.73
N PRO A 89 6.17 1.87 5.76
CA PRO A 89 5.62 1.68 7.10
C PRO A 89 5.19 3.02 7.71
N CYS A 90 4.07 3.00 8.43
CA CYS A 90 3.62 4.18 9.16
C CYS A 90 4.51 4.42 10.39
N SER A 91 4.84 5.68 10.68
CA SER A 91 5.53 6.06 11.93
C SER A 91 4.65 5.85 13.16
N THR A 92 3.34 5.94 12.97
CA THR A 92 2.29 5.75 13.99
C THR A 92 1.26 4.78 13.46
N LEU A 93 0.99 3.72 14.20
CA LEU A 93 0.05 2.67 13.79
C LEU A 93 -1.42 3.07 13.91
N ALA A 94 -1.72 4.01 14.80
CA ALA A 94 -3.07 4.45 15.11
C ALA A 94 -3.14 5.98 15.01
N ILE A 95 -4.08 6.48 14.22
CA ILE A 95 -4.34 7.91 14.03
C ILE A 95 -5.82 8.16 14.35
N PRO A 96 -6.14 9.01 15.35
CA PRO A 96 -7.52 9.39 15.63
C PRO A 96 -8.19 10.01 14.40
N PHE A 97 -9.45 9.64 14.12
CA PHE A 97 -10.20 10.21 12.99
C PHE A 97 -10.35 11.74 13.10
N GLU A 98 -10.35 12.29 14.31
CA GLU A 98 -10.40 13.73 14.56
C GLU A 98 -9.32 14.53 13.81
N ILE A 99 -8.16 13.90 13.54
CA ILE A 99 -7.01 14.57 12.94
C ILE A 99 -7.21 14.82 11.44
N PHE A 100 -7.97 13.96 10.74
CA PHE A 100 -8.02 13.98 9.28
C PHE A 100 -9.44 13.89 8.68
N ILE A 101 -10.47 13.71 9.51
CA ILE A 101 -11.87 13.72 9.07
C ILE A 101 -12.63 14.79 9.87
N HIS A 102 -13.38 15.64 9.14
CA HIS A 102 -14.24 16.66 9.75
C HIS A 102 -15.65 16.57 9.18
N PHE A 103 -16.63 16.43 10.07
CA PHE A 103 -18.05 16.47 9.75
C PHE A 103 -18.68 17.79 10.16
N TYR A 104 -19.44 18.38 9.23
CA TYR A 104 -20.25 19.58 9.46
C TYR A 104 -21.73 19.24 9.24
N PRO A 105 -22.42 18.71 10.27
CA PRO A 105 -23.80 18.29 10.12
C PRO A 105 -24.72 19.47 9.83
N THR A 106 -25.52 19.35 8.78
CA THR A 106 -26.57 20.30 8.43
C THR A 106 -27.92 19.75 8.87
N TYR A 107 -28.57 20.45 9.80
CA TYR A 107 -29.90 20.08 10.28
C TYR A 107 -30.99 20.64 9.37
N HIS A 108 -32.17 20.01 9.41
CA HIS A 108 -33.33 20.51 8.70
C HIS A 108 -33.71 21.92 9.19
N GLN A 109 -34.04 22.83 8.27
CA GLN A 109 -34.31 24.24 8.56
C GLN A 109 -35.42 24.46 9.61
N ILE A 110 -36.34 23.49 9.74
CA ILE A 110 -37.40 23.54 10.75
C ILE A 110 -36.84 23.59 12.19
N CYS A 111 -35.68 22.98 12.43
CA CYS A 111 -35.03 22.93 13.74
C CYS A 111 -34.36 24.25 14.15
N SER A 112 -34.22 25.20 13.21
CA SER A 112 -33.78 26.58 13.48
C SER A 112 -34.90 27.60 13.25
N SER A 113 -36.11 27.15 12.92
CA SER A 113 -37.25 28.01 12.64
C SER A 113 -37.99 28.46 13.91
N HIS A 114 -38.93 29.39 13.75
CA HIS A 114 -39.81 29.81 14.85
C HIS A 114 -40.72 28.69 15.36
N PHE A 115 -40.96 27.63 14.58
CA PHE A 115 -41.86 26.53 14.94
C PHE A 115 -41.37 25.69 16.11
N VAL A 116 -40.09 25.77 16.47
CA VAL A 116 -39.50 25.07 17.62
C VAL A 116 -39.20 26.00 18.80
N MET A 117 -39.71 27.24 18.78
CA MET A 117 -39.52 28.22 19.84
C MET A 117 -40.74 28.30 20.76
N ASP A 118 -40.52 28.52 22.05
CA ASP A 118 -41.58 28.63 23.07
C ASP A 118 -42.65 29.69 22.72
N LYS A 119 -42.23 30.76 22.04
CA LYS A 119 -43.13 31.83 21.59
C LYS A 119 -44.21 31.29 20.65
N TRP A 120 -43.87 30.36 19.78
CA TRP A 120 -44.80 29.74 18.84
C TRP A 120 -45.80 28.83 19.56
N PHE A 121 -45.33 28.03 20.53
CA PHE A 121 -46.22 27.16 21.32
C PHE A 121 -47.29 27.98 22.06
N LYS A 122 -46.86 29.09 22.69
CA LYS A 122 -47.75 30.03 23.38
C LYS A 122 -48.74 30.70 22.43
N TYR A 123 -48.29 31.06 21.22
CA TYR A 123 -49.16 31.63 20.19
C TYR A 123 -50.28 30.64 19.80
N VAL A 124 -49.93 29.39 19.49
CA VAL A 124 -50.90 28.35 19.14
C VAL A 124 -51.87 28.06 20.30
N GLN A 125 -51.37 27.99 21.53
CA GLN A 125 -52.21 27.74 22.72
C GLN A 125 -53.12 28.93 23.09
N SER A 126 -52.73 30.17 22.76
CA SER A 126 -53.56 31.34 23.08
C SER A 126 -54.91 31.32 22.36
N TRP A 127 -54.97 30.71 21.18
CA TRP A 127 -56.19 30.57 20.40
C TRP A 127 -57.25 29.71 21.10
N THR A 128 -56.84 28.63 21.78
CA THR A 128 -57.78 27.76 22.51
C THR A 128 -58.24 28.32 23.83
N LYS A 129 -57.44 29.18 24.48
CA LYS A 129 -57.86 29.85 25.71
C LYS A 129 -58.95 30.90 25.47
N ASN A 130 -58.94 31.51 24.28
CA ASN A 130 -59.84 32.62 23.94
C ASN A 130 -61.09 32.18 23.16
N ASN A 131 -61.20 30.91 22.77
CA ASN A 131 -62.29 30.40 21.95
C ASN A 131 -62.73 29.00 22.43
N ASN A 132 -64.02 28.66 22.26
CA ASN A 132 -64.50 27.31 22.49
C ASN A 132 -64.10 26.41 21.31
N VAL A 133 -62.87 25.90 21.37
CA VAL A 133 -62.27 25.07 20.32
C VAL A 133 -62.49 23.59 20.64
N TYR A 134 -62.95 22.81 19.65
CA TYR A 134 -63.08 21.36 19.78
C TYR A 134 -61.73 20.68 19.97
N THR A 135 -61.70 19.55 20.68
CA THR A 135 -60.46 18.78 20.93
C THR A 135 -59.82 18.20 19.67
N THR A 136 -60.57 18.11 18.57
CA THR A 136 -60.09 17.68 17.25
C THR A 136 -59.42 18.80 16.45
N ASP A 137 -59.53 20.05 16.91
CA ASP A 137 -58.94 21.19 16.22
C ASP A 137 -57.42 21.23 16.41
N PHE A 138 -56.72 21.68 15.37
CA PHE A 138 -55.28 21.84 15.40
C PHE A 138 -54.80 22.74 16.53
N HIS A 139 -55.52 23.81 16.89
CA HIS A 139 -55.09 24.70 17.97
C HIS A 139 -55.07 23.99 19.33
N TYR A 140 -55.86 22.91 19.49
CA TYR A 140 -55.89 22.10 20.71
C TYR A 140 -54.64 21.24 20.87
N THR A 141 -54.16 20.63 19.78
CA THR A 141 -53.04 19.67 19.82
C THR A 141 -51.71 20.23 19.27
N GLY A 142 -51.77 21.31 18.49
CA GLY A 142 -50.66 21.84 17.71
C GLY A 142 -49.49 22.30 18.56
N SER A 143 -49.75 22.94 19.70
CA SER A 143 -48.68 23.30 20.66
C SER A 143 -47.87 22.08 21.08
N ASN A 144 -48.53 20.95 21.37
CA ASN A 144 -47.87 19.71 21.78
C ASN A 144 -47.09 19.08 20.61
N GLN A 145 -47.64 19.14 19.39
CA GLN A 145 -46.96 18.66 18.19
C GLN A 145 -45.67 19.46 17.91
N PHE A 146 -45.69 20.78 18.06
CA PHE A 146 -44.50 21.62 17.89
C PHE A 146 -43.48 21.46 19.02
N GLN A 147 -43.92 21.22 20.25
CA GLN A 147 -43.02 20.84 21.36
C GLN A 147 -42.36 19.48 21.08
N MET A 148 -43.11 18.50 20.57
CA MET A 148 -42.54 17.22 20.13
C MET A 148 -41.49 17.42 19.03
N LEU A 149 -41.76 18.30 18.06
CA LEU A 149 -40.80 18.66 17.03
C LEU A 149 -39.53 19.30 17.60
N GLN A 150 -39.65 20.21 18.57
CA GLN A 150 -38.49 20.80 19.27
C GLN A 150 -37.65 19.70 19.94
N SER A 151 -38.29 18.80 20.68
CA SER A 151 -37.63 17.67 21.32
C SER A 151 -36.94 16.76 20.31
N LEU A 152 -37.57 16.49 19.16
CA LEU A 152 -36.96 15.71 18.09
C LEU A 152 -35.71 16.40 17.52
N CYS A 153 -35.77 17.70 17.26
CA CYS A 153 -34.63 18.49 16.79
C CYS A 153 -33.47 18.48 17.80
N GLN A 154 -33.77 18.61 19.10
CA GLN A 154 -32.77 18.51 20.16
C GLN A 154 -32.16 17.11 20.25
N LEU A 155 -33.00 16.07 20.16
CA LEU A 155 -32.56 14.68 20.17
C LEU A 155 -31.61 14.40 19.01
N ILE A 156 -31.96 14.81 17.78
CA ILE A 156 -31.10 14.63 16.60
C ILE A 156 -29.75 15.33 16.80
N ASN A 157 -29.74 16.56 17.32
CA ASN A 157 -28.52 17.30 17.61
C ASN A 157 -27.63 16.55 18.61
N LEU A 158 -28.22 16.08 19.71
CA LEU A 158 -27.51 15.32 20.74
C LEU A 158 -26.97 13.98 20.18
N THR A 159 -27.80 13.24 19.45
CA THR A 159 -27.43 11.96 18.86
C THR A 159 -26.25 12.12 17.90
N ILE A 160 -26.29 13.12 17.01
CA ILE A 160 -25.19 13.39 16.08
C ILE A 160 -23.94 13.81 16.84
N LYS A 161 -24.03 14.72 17.83
CA LYS A 161 -22.88 15.14 18.63
C LYS A 161 -22.22 13.97 19.36
N ASN A 162 -23.03 13.11 19.97
CA ASN A 162 -22.53 11.93 20.68
C ASN A 162 -21.88 10.93 19.72
N ALA A 163 -22.50 10.67 18.57
CA ALA A 163 -21.95 9.80 17.55
C ALA A 163 -20.60 10.34 17.02
N LEU A 164 -20.51 11.65 16.76
CA LEU A 164 -19.28 12.30 16.32
C LEU A 164 -18.20 12.28 17.40
N MET A 165 -18.55 12.50 18.67
CA MET A 165 -17.60 12.39 19.78
C MET A 165 -16.99 10.98 19.84
N VAL A 166 -17.81 9.93 19.75
CA VAL A 166 -17.32 8.55 19.72
C VAL A 166 -16.46 8.32 18.48
N PHE A 167 -16.90 8.75 17.31
CA PHE A 167 -16.18 8.59 16.06
C PHE A 167 -14.80 9.29 16.06
N TYR A 168 -14.70 10.49 16.61
CA TYR A 168 -13.43 11.21 16.67
C TYR A 168 -12.41 10.57 17.64
N LEU A 169 -12.90 9.84 18.65
CA LEU A 169 -12.08 9.05 19.55
C LEU A 169 -11.64 7.70 18.96
N THR A 170 -12.30 7.21 17.90
CA THR A 170 -11.85 5.98 17.24
C THR A 170 -10.63 6.25 16.37
N ASN A 171 -9.73 5.26 16.33
CA ASN A 171 -8.49 5.34 15.58
C ASN A 171 -8.62 4.58 14.27
N TYR A 172 -8.10 5.19 13.21
CA TYR A 172 -7.71 4.45 12.01
C TYR A 172 -6.40 3.72 12.27
N ILE A 173 -6.37 2.41 12.02
CA ILE A 173 -5.23 1.54 12.31
C ILE A 173 -4.65 1.03 11.00
N SER A 174 -3.37 1.33 10.74
CA SER A 174 -2.64 0.75 9.63
C SER A 174 -1.14 0.68 9.92
N SER A 175 -0.52 -0.43 9.52
CA SER A 175 0.94 -0.62 9.59
C SER A 175 1.68 -0.02 8.40
N THR A 176 0.98 0.22 7.29
CA THR A 176 1.57 0.73 6.05
C THR A 176 0.69 1.79 5.41
N VAL A 177 1.29 2.67 4.62
CA VAL A 177 0.53 3.66 3.86
C VAL A 177 -0.28 2.93 2.78
N ILE A 178 -1.60 3.03 2.88
CA ILE A 178 -2.51 2.54 1.85
C ILE A 178 -2.61 3.55 0.70
N SER A 179 -2.76 3.05 -0.52
CA SER A 179 -2.96 3.92 -1.67
C SER A 179 -4.36 4.53 -1.67
N ARG A 180 -4.53 5.72 -2.27
CA ARG A 180 -5.84 6.38 -2.38
C ARG A 180 -6.89 5.48 -3.05
N GLN A 181 -6.50 4.76 -4.10
CA GLN A 181 -7.39 3.84 -4.80
C GLN A 181 -7.91 2.72 -3.90
N LEU A 182 -7.04 2.18 -3.04
CA LEU A 182 -7.42 1.14 -2.10
C LEU A 182 -8.31 1.71 -0.99
N PHE A 183 -7.98 2.90 -0.48
CA PHE A 183 -8.79 3.60 0.51
C PHE A 183 -10.23 3.83 0.01
N GLU A 184 -10.39 4.35 -1.20
CA GLU A 184 -11.71 4.61 -1.82
C GLU A 184 -12.55 3.36 -2.09
N VAL A 185 -11.94 2.17 -2.11
CA VAL A 185 -12.66 0.89 -2.29
C VAL A 185 -13.06 0.28 -0.95
N GLU A 186 -12.27 0.51 0.10
CA GLU A 186 -12.49 -0.06 1.43
C GLU A 186 -13.44 0.78 2.32
N THR A 187 -13.69 2.05 1.96
CA THR A 187 -14.63 2.96 2.63
C THR A 187 -15.77 3.37 1.72
#